data_AF-A0A382FGP3-F1
#
_entry.id   AF-A0A382FGP3-F1
#
_cell.length_a   1.000
_cell.length_b   1.000
_cell.length_c   1.000
_cell.angle_alpha   90.00
_cell.angle_beta   90.00
_cell.angle_gamma   90.00
#
_symmetry.space_group_name_H-M   'P 1'
#
loop_
_entity.id
_entity.type
_entity.pdbx_description
1 polymer ?
#
loop_
_entity_poly.entity_id
_entity_poly.type
_entity_poly.pdbx_seq_one_letter_code
_entity_poly.pdbx_strand_id
1 'polypeptide(L)'
;VASALSDNGAVSKAMPAFEARPGQRKMAEATARILVNGGMLLAEAGTGTGKTLAYLVPAILSKKQVLISTGTKNLQDQIYYKDLPALRDALDINVSATYMKGRNNYLCLHRF
;
A
#
# COMPACT_ATOMS: atom_id res chain seq x y z
N VAL A 1 -8.95 3.46 -9.52
CA VAL A 1 -8.46 2.46 -8.53
C VAL A 1 -8.62 1.04 -9.08
N ALA A 2 -9.85 0.56 -9.32
CA ALA A 2 -10.07 -0.81 -9.81
C ALA A 2 -9.36 -1.12 -11.14
N SER A 3 -9.28 -0.15 -12.05
CA SER A 3 -8.54 -0.26 -13.31
C SER A 3 -7.04 -0.46 -13.15
N ALA A 4 -6.43 0.04 -12.07
CA ALA A 4 -5.00 -0.15 -11.82
C ALA A 4 -4.69 -1.60 -11.41
N LEU A 5 -5.65 -2.28 -10.78
CA LEU A 5 -5.56 -3.65 -10.26
C LEU A 5 -6.30 -4.68 -11.15
N SER A 6 -6.66 -4.33 -12.38
CA SER A 6 -7.24 -5.27 -13.35
C SER A 6 -6.15 -6.09 -14.04
N ASP A 7 -6.54 -7.15 -14.75
CA ASP A 7 -5.61 -8.04 -15.48
C ASP A 7 -4.72 -7.29 -16.48
N ASN A 8 -5.20 -6.18 -17.02
CA ASN A 8 -4.46 -5.30 -17.95
C ASN A 8 -4.13 -3.93 -17.33
N GLY A 9 -4.24 -3.82 -16.01
CA GLY A 9 -4.01 -2.60 -15.26
C GLY A 9 -2.52 -2.24 -15.16
N ALA A 10 -2.26 -1.02 -14.71
CA ALA A 10 -0.91 -0.49 -14.51
C ALA A 10 -0.04 -1.39 -13.62
N VAL A 11 -0.62 -1.95 -12.54
CA VAL A 11 0.08 -2.85 -11.62
C VAL A 11 0.42 -4.19 -12.28
N SER A 12 -0.50 -4.76 -13.06
CA SER A 12 -0.28 -6.02 -13.79
C SER A 12 0.89 -5.91 -14.78
N LYS A 13 0.96 -4.79 -15.50
CA LYS A 13 2.02 -4.54 -16.49
C LYS A 13 3.41 -4.40 -15.87
N ALA A 14 3.49 -3.82 -14.67
CA ALA A 14 4.76 -3.52 -14.01
C ALA A 14 5.24 -4.63 -13.07
N MET A 15 4.34 -5.50 -12.61
CA MET A 15 4.65 -6.56 -11.64
C MET A 15 4.35 -7.94 -12.25
N PRO A 16 5.33 -8.64 -12.83
CA PRO A 16 5.10 -9.89 -13.58
C PRO A 16 4.41 -11.02 -12.79
N ALA A 17 4.56 -11.04 -11.46
CA ALA A 17 3.94 -12.01 -10.58
C ALA A 17 2.57 -11.54 -10.00
N PHE A 18 2.05 -10.41 -10.48
CA PHE A 18 0.74 -9.91 -10.07
C PHE A 18 -0.36 -10.76 -10.71
N GLU A 19 -1.39 -11.03 -9.92
CA GLU A 19 -2.62 -11.67 -10.36
C GLU A 19 -3.79 -10.82 -9.87
N ALA A 20 -4.68 -10.42 -10.77
CA ALA A 20 -5.83 -9.64 -10.39
C ALA A 20 -6.85 -10.54 -9.67
N ARG A 21 -7.22 -10.16 -8.44
CA ARG A 21 -8.15 -10.94 -7.62
C ARG A 21 -9.42 -10.14 -7.34
N PRO A 22 -10.63 -10.71 -7.52
CA PRO A 22 -11.89 -9.99 -7.26
C PRO A 22 -11.97 -9.40 -5.85
N GLY A 23 -11.55 -10.14 -4.83
CA GLY A 23 -11.52 -9.67 -3.44
C GLY A 23 -10.58 -8.48 -3.22
N GLN A 24 -9.40 -8.50 -3.86
CA GLN A 24 -8.44 -7.40 -3.83
C GLN A 24 -9.04 -6.13 -4.44
N ARG A 25 -9.66 -6.24 -5.62
CA ARG A 25 -10.31 -5.10 -6.30
C ARG A 25 -11.47 -4.53 -5.47
N LYS A 26 -12.31 -5.40 -4.91
CA LYS A 26 -13.42 -5.00 -4.03
C LYS A 26 -12.92 -4.25 -2.80
N MET A 27 -11.87 -4.75 -2.14
CA MET A 27 -11.25 -4.06 -0.99
C MET A 27 -10.64 -2.72 -1.40
N ALA A 28 -10.00 -2.64 -2.57
CA ALA A 28 -9.40 -1.40 -3.05
C ALA A 28 -10.45 -0.33 -3.36
N GLU A 29 -11.56 -0.71 -3.99
CA GLU A 29 -12.69 0.19 -4.23
C GLU A 29 -13.33 0.68 -2.92
N ALA A 30 -13.55 -0.23 -1.96
CA ALA A 30 -14.10 0.13 -0.65
C ALA A 30 -13.16 1.10 0.09
N THR A 31 -11.85 0.85 0.05
CA THR A 31 -10.84 1.73 0.64
C THR A 31 -10.85 3.10 -0.02
N ALA A 32 -10.91 3.15 -1.35
CA ALA A 32 -11.01 4.40 -2.10
C ALA A 32 -12.25 5.22 -1.71
N ARG A 33 -13.41 4.55 -1.57
CA ARG A 33 -14.65 5.22 -1.15
C ARG A 33 -14.52 5.85 0.23
N ILE A 34 -13.95 5.16 1.21
CA ILE A 34 -13.72 5.72 2.56
C ILE A 34 -12.68 6.85 2.54
N LEU A 35 -11.62 6.73 1.75
CA LEU A 35 -10.64 7.81 1.61
C LEU A 35 -11.25 9.09 1.04
N VAL A 36 -12.26 8.99 0.16
CA VAL A 36 -12.97 10.15 -0.40
C VAL A 36 -14.06 10.67 0.54
N ASN A 37 -14.95 9.78 0.98
CA ASN A 37 -16.19 10.15 1.67
C ASN A 37 -16.05 10.21 3.20
N GLY A 38 -14.94 9.71 3.75
CA GLY A 38 -14.80 9.46 5.19
C GLY A 38 -15.53 8.18 5.64
N GLY A 39 -15.46 7.89 6.94
CA GLY A 39 -16.08 6.72 7.56
C GLY A 39 -15.09 5.64 7.96
N MET A 40 -15.60 4.44 8.24
CA MET A 40 -14.83 3.28 8.68
C MET A 40 -15.08 2.08 7.76
N LEU A 41 -14.01 1.40 7.35
CA LEU A 41 -14.07 0.13 6.64
C LEU A 41 -13.43 -0.95 7.50
N LEU A 42 -14.19 -2.01 7.74
CA LEU A 42 -13.66 -3.28 8.24
C LEU A 42 -13.65 -4.28 7.08
N ALA A 43 -12.47 -4.83 6.78
CA ALA A 43 -12.30 -5.80 5.72
C ALA A 43 -11.42 -6.95 6.20
N GLU A 44 -11.93 -8.17 6.06
CA GLU A 44 -11.15 -9.39 6.28
C GLU A 44 -10.52 -9.84 4.96
N ALA A 45 -9.20 -10.05 4.98
CA ALA A 45 -8.45 -10.48 3.83
C ALA A 45 -7.41 -11.52 4.26
N GLY A 46 -7.59 -12.76 3.81
CA GLY A 46 -6.66 -13.87 4.11
C GLY A 46 -5.23 -13.61 3.62
N THR A 47 -4.29 -14.45 4.04
CA THR A 47 -2.92 -14.41 3.54
C THR A 47 -2.87 -14.66 2.02
N GLY A 48 -1.96 -13.99 1.31
CA GLY A 48 -1.83 -14.14 -0.15
C GLY A 48 -2.90 -13.45 -1.00
N THR A 49 -3.95 -12.89 -0.41
CA THR A 49 -5.05 -12.21 -1.14
C THR A 49 -4.67 -10.87 -1.79
N GLY A 50 -3.43 -10.40 -1.58
CA GLY A 50 -2.97 -9.13 -2.12
C GLY A 50 -3.45 -7.90 -1.33
N LYS A 51 -3.76 -8.07 -0.03
CA LYS A 51 -4.23 -7.00 0.89
C LYS A 51 -3.40 -5.72 0.83
N THR A 52 -2.08 -5.84 0.69
CA THR A 52 -1.17 -4.70 0.69
C THR A 52 -1.43 -3.77 -0.49
N LEU A 53 -1.52 -4.31 -1.70
CA LEU A 53 -1.86 -3.52 -2.89
C LEU A 53 -3.28 -2.97 -2.82
N ALA A 54 -4.21 -3.71 -2.20
CA ALA A 54 -5.59 -3.28 -2.06
C ALA A 54 -5.74 -1.97 -1.26
N TYR A 55 -4.93 -1.73 -0.22
CA TYR A 55 -4.96 -0.45 0.49
C TYR A 55 -3.93 0.57 -0.04
N LEU A 56 -2.78 0.13 -0.58
CA LEU A 56 -1.73 1.05 -1.06
C LEU A 56 -2.14 1.78 -2.34
N VAL A 57 -2.70 1.07 -3.33
CA VAL A 57 -3.09 1.69 -4.60
C VAL A 57 -4.10 2.83 -4.40
N PRO A 58 -5.22 2.65 -3.68
CA PRO A 58 -6.11 3.77 -3.42
C PRO A 58 -5.50 4.85 -2.52
N ALA A 59 -4.63 4.50 -1.56
CA ALA A 59 -3.93 5.49 -0.74
C ALA A 59 -3.05 6.42 -1.61
N ILE A 60 -2.23 5.85 -2.50
CA ILE A 60 -1.38 6.59 -3.44
C ILE A 60 -2.23 7.46 -4.37
N LEU A 61 -3.25 6.87 -5.01
CA LEU A 61 -4.09 7.58 -5.97
C LEU A 61 -4.96 8.66 -5.33
N SER A 62 -5.22 8.59 -4.02
CA SER A 62 -5.97 9.61 -3.30
C SER A 62 -5.23 10.95 -3.22
N LYS A 63 -3.90 10.94 -3.35
CA LYS A 63 -3.01 12.11 -3.12
C LYS A 63 -3.18 12.77 -1.74
N LYS A 64 -3.81 12.08 -0.79
CA LYS A 64 -3.96 12.51 0.60
C LYS A 64 -2.78 12.01 1.43
N GLN A 65 -2.54 12.64 2.58
CA GLN A 65 -1.64 12.09 3.58
C GLN A 65 -2.31 10.88 4.24
N VAL A 66 -1.68 9.70 4.14
CA VAL A 66 -2.22 8.44 4.67
C VAL A 66 -1.22 7.81 5.63
N LEU A 67 -1.67 7.47 6.84
CA LEU A 67 -0.90 6.69 7.81
C LEU A 67 -1.25 5.20 7.67
N ILE A 68 -0.24 4.36 7.51
CA ILE A 68 -0.39 2.91 7.44
C ILE A 68 0.26 2.31 8.68
N SER A 69 -0.56 1.67 9.52
CA SER A 69 -0.09 0.91 10.68
C SER A 69 -0.16 -0.59 10.38
N THR A 70 0.87 -1.34 10.76
CA THR A 70 0.96 -2.79 10.53
C THR A 70 1.68 -3.48 11.68
N GLY A 71 1.47 -4.79 11.81
CA GLY A 71 1.79 -5.53 13.02
C GLY A 71 3.28 -5.77 13.30
N THR A 72 4.17 -5.67 12.31
CA THR A 72 5.61 -5.95 12.48
C THR A 72 6.49 -4.98 11.72
N LYS A 73 7.76 -4.86 12.12
CA LYS A 73 8.77 -4.06 11.41
C LYS A 73 9.06 -4.62 10.01
N ASN A 74 9.12 -5.95 9.87
CA ASN A 74 9.36 -6.58 8.57
C ASN A 74 8.26 -6.27 7.56
N LEU A 75 6.99 -6.21 8.00
CA LEU A 75 5.89 -5.79 7.13
C LEU A 75 6.02 -4.33 6.71
N GLN A 76 6.47 -3.46 7.61
CA GLN A 76 6.73 -2.06 7.27
C GLN A 76 7.93 -1.92 6.31
N ASP A 77 9.02 -2.68 6.53
CA ASP A 77 10.18 -2.72 5.64
C ASP A 77 9.76 -3.21 4.24
N GLN A 78 8.90 -4.24 4.16
CA GLN A 78 8.35 -4.72 2.88
C GLN A 78 7.55 -3.62 2.16
N ILE A 79 6.64 -2.94 2.87
CA ILE A 79 5.86 -1.86 2.29
C ILE A 79 6.79 -0.75 1.77
N TYR A 80 7.77 -0.35 2.57
CA TYR A 80 8.59 0.82 2.28
C TYR A 80 9.65 0.58 1.20
N TYR A 81 10.38 -0.54 1.27
CA TYR A 81 11.51 -0.82 0.38
C TYR A 81 11.14 -1.63 -0.86
N LYS A 82 9.98 -2.30 -0.88
CA LYS A 82 9.56 -3.14 -2.00
C LYS A 82 8.27 -2.64 -2.64
N ASP A 83 7.20 -2.57 -1.87
CA ASP A 83 5.87 -2.33 -2.44
C ASP A 83 5.71 -0.88 -2.94
N LEU A 84 6.21 0.12 -2.19
CA LEU A 84 6.15 1.53 -2.59
C LEU A 84 6.98 1.83 -3.85
N PRO A 85 8.26 1.44 -3.97
CA PRO A 85 9.03 1.64 -5.21
C PRO A 85 8.34 1.00 -6.42
N ALA A 86 7.92 -0.27 -6.30
CA ALA A 86 7.23 -0.96 -7.37
C ALA A 86 5.93 -0.25 -7.80
N LEU A 87 5.17 0.31 -6.84
CA LEU A 87 3.95 1.06 -7.13
C LEU A 87 4.21 2.45 -7.72
N ARG A 88 5.31 3.12 -7.35
CA ARG A 88 5.71 4.39 -7.97
C ARG A 88 5.98 4.18 -9.45
N ASP A 89 6.76 3.16 -9.78
CA ASP A 89 7.11 2.81 -11.16
C ASP A 89 5.87 2.34 -11.94
N ALA A 90 5.05 1.49 -11.33
CA ALA A 90 3.85 0.96 -11.97
C ALA A 90 2.81 2.02 -12.30
N LEU A 91 2.62 2.98 -11.39
CA LEU A 91 1.58 4.01 -11.51
C LEU A 91 2.08 5.28 -12.19
N ASP A 92 3.39 5.41 -12.41
CA ASP A 92 4.06 6.64 -12.87
C ASP A 92 3.72 7.84 -11.95
N ILE A 93 3.81 7.62 -10.63
CA ILE A 93 3.47 8.62 -9.62
C ILE A 93 4.60 8.75 -8.60
N ASN A 94 5.10 9.98 -8.43
CA ASN A 94 6.00 10.32 -7.33
C ASN A 94 5.22 10.42 -6.02
N VAL A 95 5.45 9.45 -5.13
CA VAL A 95 4.87 9.41 -3.78
C VAL A 95 5.96 9.65 -2.76
N SER A 96 5.88 10.69 -1.94
CA SER A 96 6.74 10.79 -0.76
C SER A 96 6.21 9.87 0.34
N ALA A 97 7.11 9.13 0.98
CA ALA A 97 6.77 8.29 2.13
C ALA A 97 7.86 8.43 3.18
N THR A 98 7.48 8.35 4.44
CA THR A 98 8.39 8.31 5.58
C THR A 98 8.02 7.11 6.43
N TYR A 99 9.03 6.58 7.11
CA TYR A 99 8.92 5.36 7.88
C TYR A 99 9.20 5.65 9.36
N MET A 100 8.26 5.27 10.23
CA MET A 100 8.32 5.55 11.66
C MET A 100 8.53 4.26 12.47
N LYS A 101 9.62 4.20 13.23
CA LYS A 101 9.90 3.10 14.19
C LYS A 101 9.91 3.65 15.62
N GLY A 102 9.84 2.74 16.60
CA GLY A 102 10.09 3.13 17.99
C GLY A 102 11.53 3.62 18.18
N ARG A 103 11.75 4.52 19.14
CA ARG A 103 13.05 5.20 19.41
C ARG A 103 14.25 4.26 19.47
N ASN A 104 14.07 3.08 20.08
CA ASN A 104 15.11 2.06 20.24
C ASN A 104 15.58 1.42 18.91
N ASN A 105 15.02 1.83 17.77
CA ASN A 105 15.43 1.38 16.43
C ASN A 105 16.30 2.40 15.69
N TYR A 106 16.69 3.48 16.38
CA TYR A 106 17.56 4.51 15.83
C TYR A 106 18.84 4.59 16.64
N LEU A 107 19.94 4.88 15.96
CA LEU A 107 21.23 5.13 16.59
C LEU A 107 21.17 6.44 17.40
N CYS A 108 21.65 6.41 18.63
CA CYS A 108 21.81 7.63 19.42
C CYS A 108 23.15 8.28 19.06
N LEU A 109 23.12 9.39 18.30
CA LEU A 109 24.32 10.11 17.86
C LEU A 109 25.13 10.74 19.01
N HIS A 110 24.56 10.88 20.21
CA HIS A 110 25.29 11.38 21.39
C HIS A 110 26.03 10.27 22.14
N ARG A 111 25.77 9.01 21.81
CA ARG A 111 26.26 7.83 22.54
C ARG A 111 27.25 7.01 21.72
N PHE A 112 27.47 7.38 20.47
CA PHE A 112 28.34 6.75 19.48
C PHE A 112 29.29 7.79 18.89
#